data_AF-A0A1Z4MUZ6-F1
#
_entry.id   AF-A0A1Z4MUZ6-F1
#
_cell.length_a   1.000
_cell.length_b   1.000
_cell.length_c   1.000
_cell.angle_alpha   90.00
_cell.angle_beta   90.00
_cell.angle_gamma   90.00
#
_symmetry.space_group_name_H-M   'P 1'
#
loop_
_entity.id
_entity.type
_entity.pdbx_description
1 polymer ?
#
loop_
_entity_poly.entity_id
_entity_poly.type
_entity_poly.pdbx_seq_one_letter_code
_entity_poly.pdbx_strand_id
1 'polypeptide(L)'
;MNFPPQLQQKIEKWASSQGISTEEFILQAIIEKIEFLSQQVAEEHTSQPSETNNLLPHQSAKLYRKDGILVVDGQLPENFDARCYQRFIQR
;
A
#
# COMPACT_ATOMS: atom_id res chain seq x y z
N MET A 1 3.07 -18.36 21.96
CA MET A 1 1.60 -18.34 21.67
C MET A 1 1.15 -19.77 21.38
N ASN A 2 -0.12 -20.14 21.64
CA ASN A 2 -0.59 -21.52 21.47
C ASN A 2 -1.49 -21.62 20.22
N PHE A 3 -0.92 -22.04 19.10
CA PHE A 3 -1.63 -22.17 17.82
C PHE A 3 -1.92 -23.63 17.50
N PRO A 4 -2.94 -23.91 16.66
CA PRO A 4 -3.13 -25.24 16.10
C PRO A 4 -1.83 -25.73 15.44
N PRO A 5 -1.43 -27.01 15.61
CA PRO A 5 -0.14 -27.51 15.14
C PRO A 5 0.13 -27.27 13.65
N GLN A 6 -0.91 -27.37 12.82
CA GLN A 6 -0.81 -27.11 11.38
C GLN A 6 -0.52 -25.64 11.06
N LEU A 7 -1.07 -24.71 11.84
CA LEU A 7 -0.82 -23.29 11.66
C LEU A 7 0.59 -22.95 12.13
N GLN A 8 1.01 -23.51 13.26
CA GLN A 8 2.35 -23.30 13.81
C GLN A 8 3.44 -23.74 12.83
N GLN A 9 3.31 -24.93 12.22
CA GLN A 9 4.25 -25.40 11.20
C GLN A 9 4.34 -24.46 9.99
N LYS A 10 3.20 -23.87 9.56
CA LYS A 10 3.19 -22.90 8.46
C LYS A 10 3.91 -21.61 8.87
N ILE A 11 3.64 -21.10 10.07
CA ILE A 11 4.28 -19.89 10.60
C ILE A 11 5.80 -20.10 10.65
N GLU A 12 6.27 -21.20 11.25
CA GLU A 12 7.70 -21.51 11.37
C GLU A 12 8.38 -21.65 10.01
N LYS A 13 7.71 -22.30 9.04
CA LYS A 13 8.22 -22.43 7.67
C LYS A 13 8.41 -21.08 6.99
N TRP A 14 7.41 -20.20 7.08
CA TRP A 14 7.47 -18.89 6.44
C TRP A 14 8.41 -17.91 7.16
N ALA A 15 8.44 -17.92 8.49
CA ALA A 15 9.39 -17.16 9.28
C ALA A 15 10.83 -17.55 8.93
N SER A 16 11.12 -18.86 8.91
CA SER A 16 12.43 -19.39 8.51
C SER A 16 12.81 -19.01 7.09
N SER A 17 11.86 -19.02 6.15
CA SER A 17 12.12 -18.61 4.75
C SER A 17 12.47 -17.12 4.59
N GLN A 18 12.09 -16.30 5.56
CA GLN A 18 12.36 -14.85 5.60
C GLN A 18 13.55 -14.51 6.50
N GLY A 19 14.14 -15.51 7.18
CA GLY A 19 15.26 -15.31 8.11
C GLY A 19 14.89 -14.57 9.39
N ILE A 20 13.61 -14.58 9.78
CA ILE A 20 13.09 -13.91 10.98
C ILE A 20 12.55 -14.92 11.99
N SER A 21 12.39 -14.48 13.24
CA SER A 21 11.76 -15.30 14.27
C SER A 21 10.26 -15.45 14.05
N THR A 22 9.70 -16.52 14.63
CA THR A 22 8.26 -16.78 14.63
C THR A 22 7.48 -15.61 15.26
N GLU A 23 7.97 -15.03 16.36
CA GLU A 23 7.37 -13.85 16.97
C GLU A 23 7.36 -12.64 16.03
N GLU A 24 8.47 -12.33 15.37
CA GLU A 24 8.56 -11.20 14.44
C GLU A 24 7.62 -11.35 13.26
N PHE A 25 7.54 -12.56 12.70
CA PHE A 25 6.61 -12.87 11.62
C PHE A 25 5.15 -12.62 12.04
N ILE A 26 4.78 -13.03 13.26
CA ILE A 26 3.43 -12.82 13.79
C ILE A 26 3.14 -11.34 13.98
N LEU A 27 4.08 -10.58 14.57
CA LEU A 27 3.93 -9.15 14.78
C LEU A 27 3.74 -8.42 13.46
N GLN A 28 4.58 -8.72 12.46
CA GLN A 28 4.49 -8.13 11.14
C GLN A 28 3.15 -8.44 10.47
N ALA A 29 2.70 -9.71 10.50
CA ALA A 29 1.41 -10.10 9.94
C ALA A 29 0.22 -9.37 10.61
N ILE A 30 0.31 -9.12 11.92
CA ILE A 30 -0.72 -8.37 12.65
C ILE A 30 -0.70 -6.89 12.22
N ILE A 31 0.49 -6.27 12.13
CA ILE A 31 0.65 -4.88 11.67
C ILE A 31 0.06 -4.71 10.26
N GLU A 32 0.49 -5.55 9.31
CA GLU A 32 0.00 -5.51 7.93
C GLU A 32 -1.52 -5.67 7.86
N LYS A 33 -2.08 -6.57 8.69
CA LYS A 33 -3.54 -6.77 8.73
C LYS A 33 -4.27 -5.56 9.32
N ILE A 34 -3.73 -4.92 10.35
CA ILE A 34 -4.30 -3.69 10.93
C ILE A 34 -4.26 -2.58 9.89
N GLU A 35 -3.12 -2.35 9.23
CA GLU A 35 -2.98 -1.31 8.20
C GLU A 35 -3.94 -1.52 7.04
N PHE A 36 -4.11 -2.76 6.59
CA PHE A 36 -5.06 -3.12 5.54
C PHE A 36 -6.52 -2.85 5.95
N LEU A 37 -6.89 -3.16 7.20
CA LEU A 37 -8.24 -2.89 7.72
C LEU A 37 -8.47 -1.40 7.94
N SER A 38 -7.48 -0.67 8.46
CA SER A 38 -7.55 0.78 8.64
C SER A 38 -7.76 1.52 7.31
N GLN A 39 -7.12 1.06 6.24
CA GLN A 39 -7.32 1.61 4.90
C GLN A 39 -8.73 1.33 4.36
N GLN A 40 -9.27 0.12 4.55
CA GLN A 40 -10.65 -0.19 4.12
C GLN A 40 -11.70 0.64 4.86
N VAL A 41 -11.52 0.87 6.16
CA VAL A 41 -12.44 1.73 6.95
C VAL A 41 -12.33 3.20 6.49
N ALA A 42 -11.14 3.66 6.12
CA ALA A 42 -10.98 4.99 5.52
C ALA A 42 -11.66 5.08 4.15
N GLU A 43 -11.64 4.02 3.33
CA GLU A 43 -12.29 4.00 2.01
C GLU A 43 -13.83 3.91 2.10
N GLU A 44 -14.41 3.25 3.12
CA GLU A 44 -15.87 3.21 3.33
C GLU A 44 -16.45 4.55 3.85
N HIS A 45 -15.64 5.41 4.47
CA HIS A 45 -16.09 6.68 5.04
C HIS A 45 -15.73 7.92 4.21
N THR A 46 -14.98 7.78 3.12
CA THR A 46 -14.52 8.95 2.32
C THR A 46 -15.39 9.15 1.08
N SER A 47 -16.65 9.52 1.31
CA SER A 47 -17.34 10.47 0.44
C SER A 47 -17.20 11.87 1.03
N GLN A 48 -15.97 12.38 1.23
CA GLN A 48 -15.72 13.82 1.40
C GLN A 48 -14.21 14.16 1.31
N PRO A 49 -13.82 15.29 0.70
CA PRO A 49 -12.43 15.62 0.44
C PRO A 49 -11.76 16.14 1.72
N SER A 50 -10.82 15.39 2.26
CA SER A 50 -10.02 15.84 3.40
C SER A 50 -8.90 16.76 2.90
N GLU A 51 -9.13 18.06 3.03
CA GLU A 51 -8.08 19.08 3.02
C GLU A 51 -7.13 18.85 4.21
N THR A 52 -5.88 18.47 3.93
CA THR A 52 -4.80 18.55 4.91
C THR A 52 -3.83 19.66 4.52
N ASN A 53 -4.09 20.84 5.09
CA ASN A 53 -3.09 21.89 5.24
C ASN A 53 -1.93 21.34 6.08
N ASN A 54 -0.71 21.31 5.53
CA ASN A 54 0.48 21.93 6.13
C ASN A 54 1.75 21.71 5.28
N LEU A 55 2.28 22.84 4.79
CA LEU A 55 3.70 23.19 4.64
C LEU A 55 4.55 22.49 3.56
N LEU A 56 4.31 22.84 2.30
CA LEU A 56 5.31 23.24 1.29
C LEU A 56 4.57 23.70 0.01
N PRO A 57 4.86 24.88 -0.59
CA PRO A 57 4.31 25.25 -1.89
C PRO A 57 5.13 24.57 -2.99
N HIS A 58 5.09 23.25 -3.02
CA HIS A 58 5.57 22.48 -4.17
C HIS A 58 4.49 21.47 -4.50
N GLN A 59 3.56 21.94 -5.33
CA GLN A 59 2.52 21.21 -6.04
C GLN A 59 2.53 19.70 -5.77
N SER A 60 1.90 19.31 -4.66
CA SER A 60 1.70 17.90 -4.35
C SER A 60 0.73 17.34 -5.37
N ALA A 61 1.17 16.33 -6.12
CA ALA A 61 0.29 15.59 -7.02
C ALA A 61 -0.90 15.06 -6.21
N LYS A 62 -2.11 15.32 -6.69
CA LYS A 62 -3.36 14.80 -6.12
C LYS A 62 -3.51 13.34 -6.53
N LEU A 63 -3.69 12.47 -5.55
CA LEU A 63 -3.94 11.05 -5.77
C LEU A 63 -5.42 10.75 -5.47
N TYR A 64 -6.14 10.17 -6.43
CA TYR A 64 -7.54 9.77 -6.25
C TYR A 64 -7.92 8.58 -7.12
N ARG A 65 -9.04 7.90 -6.81
CA ARG A 65 -9.62 6.84 -7.65
C ARG A 65 -10.77 7.40 -8.49
N LYS A 66 -10.79 7.08 -9.78
CA LYS A 66 -11.90 7.41 -10.70
C LYS A 66 -12.21 6.20 -11.56
N ASP A 67 -13.45 5.74 -11.52
CA ASP A 67 -13.94 4.58 -12.31
C ASP A 67 -13.07 3.31 -12.15
N GLY A 68 -12.57 3.06 -10.93
CA GLY A 68 -11.70 1.91 -10.62
C GLY A 68 -10.22 2.11 -10.99
N ILE A 69 -9.85 3.25 -11.59
CA ILE A 69 -8.48 3.59 -11.98
C ILE A 69 -7.86 4.49 -10.92
N LEU A 70 -6.64 4.19 -10.49
CA LEU A 70 -5.85 5.07 -9.63
C LEU A 70 -5.26 6.20 -10.51
N VAL A 71 -5.66 7.44 -10.22
CA VAL A 71 -5.28 8.64 -10.96
C VAL A 71 -4.32 9.48 -10.12
N VAL A 72 -3.23 9.90 -10.76
CA VAL A 72 -2.28 10.87 -10.23
C VAL A 72 -2.41 12.14 -11.05
N ASP A 73 -2.92 13.21 -10.45
CA ASP A 73 -3.11 14.51 -11.09
C ASP A 73 -2.10 15.50 -10.52
N GLY A 74 -1.13 15.91 -11.32
CA GLY A 74 -0.04 16.76 -10.88
C GLY A 74 0.61 17.48 -12.05
N GLN A 75 1.40 18.50 -11.75
CA GLN A 75 2.15 19.22 -12.77
C GLN A 75 3.22 18.30 -13.37
N LEU A 76 3.22 18.14 -14.68
CA LEU A 76 4.23 17.35 -15.38
C LEU A 76 5.60 18.04 -15.22
N PRO A 77 6.65 17.29 -14.84
CA PRO A 77 8.02 17.80 -14.86
C PRO A 77 8.37 18.35 -16.25
N GLU A 78 9.20 19.38 -16.30
CA GLU A 78 9.59 20.07 -17.54
C GLU A 78 10.28 19.12 -18.55
N ASN A 79 10.82 18.01 -18.07
CA ASN A 79 11.48 16.95 -18.83
C ASN A 79 10.63 15.67 -19.01
N PHE A 80 9.31 15.75 -18.86
CA PHE A 80 8.44 14.59 -19.05
C PHE A 80 8.46 14.09 -20.50
N ASP A 81 8.88 12.82 -20.71
CA ASP A 81 8.82 12.14 -22.02
C ASP A 81 7.85 10.95 -21.95
N ALA A 82 6.71 11.08 -22.63
CA ALA A 82 5.69 10.03 -22.70
C ALA A 82 6.21 8.72 -23.34
N ARG A 83 7.29 8.77 -24.14
CA ARG A 83 7.87 7.58 -24.79
C ARG A 83 8.48 6.58 -23.79
N CYS A 84 8.82 7.03 -22.58
CA CYS A 84 9.31 6.15 -21.51
C CYS A 84 8.28 5.08 -21.09
N TYR A 85 6.99 5.33 -21.30
CA TYR A 85 5.90 4.42 -20.89
C TYR A 85 5.40 3.49 -22.00
N GLN A 86 5.88 3.66 -23.24
CA GLN A 86 5.42 2.86 -24.38
C GLN A 86 5.90 1.39 -24.35
N ARG A 87 6.78 1.02 -23.42
CA ARG A 87 7.27 -0.37 -23.26
C ARG A 87 6.34 -1.32 -22.52
N PHE A 88 5.23 -0.84 -21.94
CA PHE A 88 4.36 -1.66 -21.07
C PHE A 88 3.04 -2.10 -21.71
N ILE A 89 2.70 -1.67 -22.94
CA ILE A 89 1.44 -2.02 -23.61
C ILE A 89 1.69 -2.79 -24.92
N GLN A 90 2.51 -3.85 -24.84
CA GLN A 90 2.48 -4.94 -25.83
C GLN A 90 2.75 -6.27 -25.12
N ARG A 91 1.68 -6.94 -24.69
CA ARG A 91 1.65 -8.38 -24.53
C ARG A 91 0.25 -8.89 -24.83
#